data_AF-A0A812QKB0-F1
#
_entry.id   AF-A0A812QKB0-F1
#
_cell.length_a   1.000
_cell.length_b   1.000
_cell.length_c   1.000
_cell.angle_alpha   90.00
_cell.angle_beta   90.00
_cell.angle_gamma   90.00
#
_symmetry.space_group_name_H-M   'P 1'
#
loop_
_entity.id
_entity.type
_entity.pdbx_description
1 polymer ?
#
loop_
_entity_poly.entity_id
_entity_poly.type
_entity_poly.pdbx_seq_one_letter_code
_entity_poly.pdbx_strand_id
1 'polypeptide(L)'
;SWYAEVVKVLLEKRANPSLLWNGFTSLHHAARLGNAEAVKGILDTARQQKLLEGQNKEWKTTTLEGGRPAIQLACEADDSMCFLYLLEAMEEESADGFPDYWKSEKSPENQKALVKFAFEKRPSIASLLLEHYHDMAVVRKLLKGREVEIITQILKNSADWKTALDNFVKDPEQMLAADVTHAKKCNRENFWRQNFTNRWDRTAFLCGDVRSVRHPQKVLDFAGAADLAEKRTLANKLKGSNGLAMSQKFVAVGLIPMDADQLASNEILKAIALDANYSLLDTKFVRAVLDDSWAKVKVWYMWHVFWAFFQVVMTCVVSASLRDARPAELPDTGGQVSAVAFVLLSMVWLKRLTEELYQLVVYWCSCCRRHGKAPEESKEQLQTPRSEATQKPTTPEESKDSSKRCSPPSFSCLMQTVCSFHTALDWFYLSISGLALGFLWPFDGPFNAWPIRRSLIAFYFTLVWLSALYWLRGVAAWGFSEKLLPIIWAMRDTGTFLIVVSFTFAAAVHSYFVLSIPNMPSGLYRAFEKTFRLGFLGDFDLYELEFVDPIFVPGETAGVLEPEDPQPGEDHPFVHLFFYFVAFGITIVQMNLFIGILGSNYDKYSKQASALAARERAQLIRFVRGSVWSSL
;
A
#
# COMPACT_ATOMS: atom_id res chain seq x y z
N SER A 1 1.00 -58.19 -32.87
CA SER A 1 0.87 -59.38 -32.03
C SER A 1 2.22 -59.79 -31.46
N TRP A 2 3.10 -60.44 -32.24
CA TRP A 2 4.28 -61.20 -31.77
C TRP A 2 5.16 -60.60 -30.65
N TYR A 3 5.27 -59.27 -30.55
CA TYR A 3 6.00 -58.61 -29.48
C TYR A 3 5.44 -58.94 -28.08
N ALA A 4 4.11 -59.08 -27.94
CA ALA A 4 3.47 -59.42 -26.66
C ALA A 4 3.82 -60.85 -26.23
N GLU A 5 3.70 -61.84 -27.12
CA GLU A 5 4.13 -63.21 -26.84
C GLU A 5 5.63 -63.30 -26.51
N VAL A 6 6.49 -62.61 -27.26
CA VAL A 6 7.94 -62.64 -27.00
C VAL A 6 8.29 -62.02 -25.65
N VAL A 7 7.71 -60.88 -25.29
CA VAL A 7 7.89 -60.27 -23.96
C VAL A 7 7.41 -61.22 -22.86
N LYS A 8 6.24 -61.84 -23.03
CA LYS A 8 5.70 -62.82 -22.07
C LYS A 8 6.64 -64.01 -21.86
N VAL A 9 7.12 -64.64 -22.93
CA VAL A 9 8.06 -65.78 -22.86
C VAL A 9 9.39 -65.37 -22.20
N LEU A 10 9.90 -64.17 -22.47
CA LEU A 10 11.13 -63.66 -21.84
C LEU A 10 10.94 -63.44 -20.33
N LEU A 11 9.81 -62.86 -19.92
CA LEU A 11 9.48 -62.65 -18.50
C LEU A 11 9.26 -63.97 -17.75
N GLU A 12 8.59 -64.95 -18.38
CA GLU A 12 8.46 -66.33 -17.84
C GLU A 12 9.83 -67.01 -17.63
N LYS A 13 10.83 -66.68 -18.45
CA LYS A 13 12.23 -67.11 -18.27
C LYS A 13 13.05 -66.24 -17.31
N ARG A 14 12.39 -65.35 -16.55
CA ARG A 14 13.01 -64.39 -15.60
C ARG A 14 14.02 -63.45 -16.25
N ALA A 15 13.82 -63.07 -17.52
CA ALA A 15 14.59 -61.98 -18.11
C ALA A 15 14.36 -60.69 -17.29
N ASN A 16 15.45 -59.97 -16.98
CA ASN A 16 15.35 -58.77 -16.15
C ASN A 16 14.72 -57.60 -16.94
N PRO A 17 13.53 -57.08 -16.53
CA PRO A 17 12.88 -55.98 -17.24
C PRO A 17 13.60 -54.62 -17.09
N SER A 18 14.50 -54.46 -16.10
CA SER A 18 15.27 -53.22 -15.93
C SER A 18 16.53 -53.14 -16.79
N LEU A 19 16.77 -54.12 -17.67
CA LEU A 19 17.95 -54.13 -18.54
C LEU A 19 17.84 -53.03 -19.62
N LEU A 20 18.79 -52.10 -19.61
CA LEU A 20 18.84 -50.95 -20.51
C LEU A 20 19.44 -51.33 -21.86
N TRP A 21 18.74 -51.02 -22.96
CA TRP A 21 19.26 -51.09 -24.32
C TRP A 21 19.12 -49.70 -24.97
N ASN A 22 20.22 -49.14 -25.47
CA ASN A 22 20.30 -47.75 -25.97
C ASN A 22 19.75 -46.68 -24.99
N GLY A 23 19.83 -46.92 -23.67
CA GLY A 23 19.29 -46.04 -22.63
C GLY A 23 17.81 -46.27 -22.27
N PHE A 24 17.14 -47.21 -22.92
CA PHE A 24 15.73 -47.54 -22.69
C PHE A 24 15.57 -48.92 -22.03
N THR A 25 14.68 -49.03 -21.04
CA THR A 25 14.26 -50.34 -20.52
C THR A 25 13.20 -50.97 -21.44
N SER A 26 12.94 -52.27 -21.30
CA SER A 26 11.89 -52.95 -22.07
C SER A 26 10.50 -52.30 -21.87
N LEU A 27 10.25 -51.71 -20.70
CA LEU A 27 9.02 -50.97 -20.40
C LEU A 27 8.83 -49.75 -21.31
N HIS A 28 9.90 -48.97 -21.55
CA HIS A 28 9.84 -47.82 -22.47
C HIS A 28 9.52 -48.26 -23.90
N HIS A 29 10.12 -49.35 -24.37
CA HIS A 29 9.84 -49.89 -25.70
C HIS A 29 8.41 -50.44 -25.81
N ALA A 30 7.90 -51.13 -24.79
CA ALA A 30 6.53 -51.62 -24.76
C ALA A 30 5.50 -50.47 -24.76
N ALA A 31 5.76 -49.42 -23.97
CA ALA A 31 4.93 -48.22 -23.93
C ALA A 31 4.97 -47.43 -25.26
N ARG A 32 6.16 -47.25 -25.85
CA ARG A 32 6.35 -46.58 -27.15
C ARG A 32 5.67 -47.30 -28.31
N LEU A 33 5.48 -48.61 -28.21
CA LEU A 33 4.75 -49.40 -29.21
C LEU A 33 3.25 -49.55 -28.89
N GLY A 34 2.73 -48.82 -27.89
CA GLY A 34 1.32 -48.86 -27.47
C GLY A 34 0.86 -50.23 -26.95
N ASN A 35 1.79 -51.14 -26.61
CA ASN A 35 1.48 -52.55 -26.35
C ASN A 35 1.09 -52.77 -24.89
N ALA A 36 -0.18 -52.54 -24.60
CA ALA A 36 -0.83 -52.70 -23.30
C ALA A 36 -0.49 -54.01 -22.58
N GLU A 37 -0.57 -55.16 -23.28
CA GLU A 37 -0.32 -56.47 -22.68
C GLU A 37 1.16 -56.65 -22.28
N ALA A 38 2.09 -56.18 -23.11
CA ALA A 38 3.51 -56.20 -22.79
C ALA A 38 3.84 -55.29 -21.59
N VAL A 39 3.26 -54.08 -21.55
CA VAL A 39 3.41 -53.16 -20.41
C VAL A 39 2.91 -53.80 -19.11
N LYS A 40 1.70 -54.40 -19.13
CA LYS A 40 1.11 -55.07 -17.97
C LYS A 40 1.99 -56.23 -17.47
N GLY A 41 2.40 -57.12 -18.38
CA GLY A 41 3.27 -58.25 -18.03
C GLY A 41 4.61 -57.82 -17.43
N ILE A 42 5.22 -56.76 -17.96
CA ILE A 42 6.47 -56.20 -17.43
C ILE A 42 6.27 -55.66 -16.00
N LEU A 43 5.20 -54.89 -15.76
CA LEU A 43 4.88 -54.33 -14.44
C LEU A 43 4.56 -55.40 -13.40
N ASP A 44 3.73 -56.40 -13.75
CA ASP A 44 3.39 -57.53 -12.89
C ASP A 44 4.66 -58.32 -12.49
N THR A 45 5.57 -58.56 -13.44
CA THR A 45 6.84 -59.25 -13.20
C THR A 45 7.79 -58.41 -12.33
N ALA A 46 7.92 -57.11 -12.59
CA ALA A 46 8.76 -56.20 -11.80
C ALA A 46 8.29 -56.09 -10.35
N ARG A 47 6.95 -56.08 -10.13
CA ARG A 47 6.32 -56.10 -8.80
C ARG A 47 6.59 -57.43 -8.08
N GLN A 48 6.47 -58.58 -8.76
CA GLN A 48 6.82 -59.89 -8.18
C GLN A 48 8.31 -60.01 -7.80
N GLN A 49 9.21 -59.37 -8.55
CA GLN A 49 10.66 -59.42 -8.32
C GLN A 49 11.18 -58.34 -7.37
N LYS A 50 10.32 -57.46 -6.81
CA LYS A 50 10.70 -56.31 -5.94
C LYS A 50 11.74 -55.35 -6.55
N LEU A 51 11.93 -55.36 -7.88
CA LEU A 51 12.97 -54.55 -8.55
C LEU A 51 12.73 -53.03 -8.47
N LEU A 52 11.49 -52.62 -8.19
CA LEU A 52 11.07 -51.21 -8.17
C LEU A 52 11.54 -50.44 -6.92
N GLU A 53 11.85 -51.11 -5.81
CA GLU A 53 12.18 -50.44 -4.54
C GLU A 53 13.63 -49.89 -4.46
N GLY A 54 14.50 -50.20 -5.46
CA GLY A 54 15.96 -49.99 -5.33
C GLY A 54 16.70 -49.13 -6.37
N GLN A 55 16.14 -48.86 -7.57
CA GLN A 55 16.88 -48.21 -8.67
C GLN A 55 16.25 -46.88 -9.13
N ASN A 56 16.33 -45.88 -8.26
CA ASN A 56 15.43 -44.73 -8.29
C ASN A 56 16.09 -43.38 -8.73
N LYS A 57 17.09 -43.40 -9.62
CA LYS A 57 17.84 -42.17 -10.02
C LYS A 57 18.31 -41.99 -11.47
N GLU A 58 18.23 -43.00 -12.35
CA GLU A 58 18.83 -42.92 -13.72
C GLU A 58 17.85 -43.13 -14.89
N TRP A 59 16.55 -42.92 -14.68
CA TRP A 59 15.57 -42.95 -15.77
C TRP A 59 15.50 -41.55 -16.41
N LYS A 60 16.16 -41.38 -17.57
CA LYS A 60 16.09 -40.14 -18.37
C LYS A 60 15.09 -40.27 -19.51
N THR A 61 14.33 -39.22 -19.76
CA THR A 61 13.17 -39.23 -20.64
C THR A 61 13.49 -39.02 -22.12
N THR A 62 12.58 -39.51 -22.97
CA THR A 62 12.57 -39.29 -24.43
C THR A 62 11.12 -39.42 -24.93
N THR A 63 10.76 -38.71 -25.99
CA THR A 63 9.38 -38.56 -26.47
C THR A 63 8.74 -39.85 -26.97
N LEU A 64 7.41 -40.00 -26.77
CA LEU A 64 6.60 -41.12 -27.27
C LEU A 64 5.56 -40.64 -28.29
N GLU A 65 5.40 -41.40 -29.36
CA GLU A 65 4.21 -41.34 -30.23
C GLU A 65 3.19 -42.40 -29.74
N GLY A 66 1.91 -42.05 -29.59
CA GLY A 66 0.80 -43.02 -29.52
C GLY A 66 0.64 -43.90 -28.26
N GLY A 67 0.46 -43.30 -27.07
CA GLY A 67 0.41 -44.02 -25.78
C GLY A 67 -0.96 -44.38 -25.16
N ARG A 68 -2.10 -44.16 -25.83
CA ARG A 68 -3.45 -44.14 -25.19
C ARG A 68 -3.78 -45.37 -24.30
N PRO A 69 -3.50 -46.63 -24.68
CA PRO A 69 -3.79 -47.80 -23.83
C PRO A 69 -2.83 -47.99 -22.64
N ALA A 70 -1.59 -47.53 -22.76
CA ALA A 70 -0.57 -47.69 -21.70
C ALA A 70 -0.82 -46.72 -20.54
N ILE A 71 -1.33 -45.53 -20.82
CA ILE A 71 -1.74 -44.53 -19.82
C ILE A 71 -2.83 -45.11 -18.92
N GLN A 72 -3.89 -45.69 -19.51
CA GLN A 72 -5.01 -46.26 -18.77
C GLN A 72 -4.55 -47.38 -17.81
N LEU A 73 -3.65 -48.26 -18.24
CA LEU A 73 -3.09 -49.33 -17.41
C LEU A 73 -2.17 -48.83 -16.29
N ALA A 74 -1.42 -47.75 -16.49
CA ALA A 74 -0.61 -47.15 -15.44
C ALA A 74 -1.47 -46.51 -14.33
N CYS A 75 -2.62 -45.93 -14.70
CA CYS A 75 -3.55 -45.32 -13.77
C CYS A 75 -4.40 -46.36 -13.00
N GLU A 76 -4.75 -47.49 -13.62
CA GLU A 76 -5.32 -48.65 -12.92
C GLU A 76 -4.36 -49.25 -11.86
N ALA A 77 -3.06 -48.92 -11.92
CA ALA A 77 -2.04 -49.43 -11.00
C ALA A 77 -1.73 -48.52 -9.79
N ASP A 78 -2.30 -47.30 -9.73
CA ASP A 78 -2.10 -46.26 -8.70
C ASP A 78 -0.62 -45.88 -8.46
N ASP A 79 0.20 -45.84 -9.53
CA ASP A 79 1.62 -45.49 -9.48
C ASP A 79 1.87 -44.06 -10.00
N SER A 80 2.06 -43.13 -9.06
CA SER A 80 2.24 -41.69 -9.33
C SER A 80 3.55 -41.33 -10.05
N MET A 81 4.56 -42.21 -10.05
CA MET A 81 5.81 -41.99 -10.78
C MET A 81 5.69 -42.46 -12.23
N CYS A 82 5.04 -43.60 -12.46
CA CYS A 82 4.75 -44.11 -13.81
C CYS A 82 3.93 -43.09 -14.61
N PHE A 83 2.97 -42.45 -13.93
CA PHE A 83 2.16 -41.33 -14.43
C PHE A 83 2.98 -40.09 -14.86
N LEU A 84 3.97 -39.69 -14.05
CA LEU A 84 4.83 -38.53 -14.32
C LEU A 84 5.67 -38.72 -15.60
N TYR A 85 6.19 -39.93 -15.83
CA TYR A 85 6.92 -40.25 -17.06
C TYR A 85 6.02 -40.32 -18.31
N LEU A 86 4.76 -40.75 -18.16
CA LEU A 86 3.79 -40.75 -19.26
C LEU A 86 3.40 -39.32 -19.68
N LEU A 87 3.30 -38.39 -18.73
CA LEU A 87 3.07 -36.96 -18.99
C LEU A 87 4.21 -36.28 -19.76
N GLU A 88 5.45 -36.54 -19.38
CA GLU A 88 6.62 -35.98 -20.08
C GLU A 88 6.72 -36.45 -21.54
N ALA A 89 6.10 -37.59 -21.86
CA ALA A 89 6.21 -38.23 -23.16
C ALA A 89 5.08 -37.88 -24.15
N MET A 90 4.01 -37.18 -23.74
CA MET A 90 2.91 -36.79 -24.64
C MET A 90 3.30 -35.64 -25.59
N GLU A 91 2.94 -35.79 -26.87
CA GLU A 91 2.94 -34.72 -27.88
C GLU A 91 1.59 -33.98 -27.96
N GLU A 92 1.58 -32.80 -28.59
CA GLU A 92 0.42 -31.90 -28.61
C GLU A 92 -0.82 -32.48 -29.31
N GLU A 93 -0.65 -33.36 -30.31
CA GLU A 93 -1.75 -33.93 -31.09
C GLU A 93 -2.64 -34.93 -30.31
N SER A 94 -2.30 -35.25 -29.06
CA SER A 94 -3.03 -36.23 -28.23
C SER A 94 -3.93 -35.57 -27.15
N ALA A 95 -4.13 -34.25 -27.18
CA ALA A 95 -4.80 -33.53 -26.09
C ALA A 95 -6.30 -33.86 -25.92
N ASP A 96 -6.99 -34.31 -26.98
CA ASP A 96 -8.44 -34.62 -26.98
C ASP A 96 -8.88 -35.65 -25.92
N GLY A 97 -8.01 -36.57 -25.51
CA GLY A 97 -8.32 -37.59 -24.50
C GLY A 97 -8.16 -37.14 -23.04
N PHE A 98 -7.58 -35.96 -22.82
CA PHE A 98 -7.19 -35.47 -21.50
C PHE A 98 -8.37 -35.17 -20.55
N PRO A 99 -9.51 -34.60 -21.00
CA PRO A 99 -10.63 -34.26 -20.10
C PRO A 99 -11.30 -35.48 -19.48
N ASP A 100 -11.40 -36.59 -20.21
CA ASP A 100 -12.00 -37.83 -19.69
C ASP A 100 -11.03 -38.58 -18.77
N TYR A 101 -9.73 -38.51 -19.05
CA TYR A 101 -8.71 -39.01 -18.14
C TYR A 101 -8.74 -38.28 -16.78
N TRP A 102 -8.77 -36.93 -16.78
CA TRP A 102 -8.80 -36.14 -15.54
C TRP A 102 -10.01 -36.45 -14.63
N LYS A 103 -11.18 -36.80 -15.21
CA LYS A 103 -12.36 -37.24 -14.44
C LYS A 103 -12.17 -38.59 -13.73
N SER A 104 -11.23 -39.42 -14.19
CA SER A 104 -10.97 -40.76 -13.64
C SER A 104 -9.97 -40.76 -12.47
N GLU A 105 -9.07 -39.76 -12.44
CA GLU A 105 -8.00 -39.65 -11.44
C GLU A 105 -8.54 -39.17 -10.09
N LYS A 106 -8.46 -40.02 -9.06
CA LYS A 106 -9.04 -39.76 -7.73
C LYS A 106 -8.06 -39.13 -6.73
N SER A 107 -6.75 -39.12 -6.99
CA SER A 107 -5.76 -38.61 -6.05
C SER A 107 -5.57 -37.09 -6.18
N PRO A 108 -5.83 -36.28 -5.13
CA PRO A 108 -5.64 -34.83 -5.17
C PRO A 108 -4.16 -34.41 -5.30
N GLU A 109 -3.22 -35.26 -4.89
CA GLU A 109 -1.78 -35.04 -5.07
C GLU A 109 -1.38 -35.23 -6.54
N ASN A 110 -1.86 -36.30 -7.19
CA ASN A 110 -1.62 -36.55 -8.62
C ASN A 110 -2.23 -35.43 -9.48
N GLN A 111 -3.47 -35.04 -9.18
CA GLN A 111 -4.14 -33.90 -9.83
C GLN A 111 -3.32 -32.60 -9.70
N LYS A 112 -2.79 -32.30 -8.51
CA LYS A 112 -1.97 -31.11 -8.26
C LYS A 112 -0.62 -31.17 -9.01
N ALA A 113 0.02 -32.34 -9.06
CA ALA A 113 1.27 -32.54 -9.80
C ALA A 113 1.07 -32.39 -11.31
N LEU A 114 0.02 -33.00 -11.87
CA LEU A 114 -0.35 -32.89 -13.28
C LEU A 114 -0.68 -31.43 -13.66
N VAL A 115 -1.50 -30.72 -12.88
CA VAL A 115 -1.81 -29.31 -13.16
C VAL A 115 -0.56 -28.45 -13.10
N LYS A 116 0.33 -28.66 -12.11
CA LYS A 116 1.61 -27.97 -12.05
C LYS A 116 2.47 -28.24 -13.29
N PHE A 117 2.60 -29.51 -13.70
CA PHE A 117 3.34 -29.91 -14.88
C PHE A 117 2.77 -29.30 -16.17
N ALA A 118 1.45 -29.36 -16.37
CA ALA A 118 0.78 -28.78 -17.52
C ALA A 118 1.05 -27.27 -17.62
N PHE A 119 0.93 -26.53 -16.52
CA PHE A 119 1.20 -25.08 -16.51
C PHE A 119 2.68 -24.71 -16.64
N GLU A 120 3.62 -25.51 -16.11
CA GLU A 120 5.06 -25.25 -16.24
C GLU A 120 5.63 -25.64 -17.61
N LYS A 121 5.07 -26.67 -18.28
CA LYS A 121 5.69 -27.32 -19.45
C LYS A 121 4.84 -27.35 -20.72
N ARG A 122 3.51 -27.34 -20.63
CA ARG A 122 2.59 -27.59 -21.77
C ARG A 122 1.37 -26.65 -21.75
N PRO A 123 1.54 -25.36 -22.13
CA PRO A 123 0.49 -24.35 -21.96
C PRO A 123 -0.81 -24.60 -22.75
N SER A 124 -0.75 -25.39 -23.83
CA SER A 124 -1.89 -25.85 -24.65
C SER A 124 -2.77 -26.87 -23.94
N ILE A 125 -2.18 -27.84 -23.22
CA ILE A 125 -2.92 -28.75 -22.34
C ILE A 125 -3.55 -27.97 -21.18
N ALA A 126 -2.86 -26.92 -20.73
CA ALA A 126 -3.31 -26.08 -19.63
C ALA A 126 -4.51 -25.19 -19.99
N SER A 127 -4.71 -24.79 -21.26
CA SER A 127 -5.95 -24.12 -21.69
C SER A 127 -7.14 -25.07 -21.77
N LEU A 128 -6.95 -26.28 -22.31
CA LEU A 128 -7.98 -27.33 -22.36
C LEU A 128 -8.48 -27.73 -20.95
N LEU A 129 -7.57 -27.78 -19.97
CA LEU A 129 -7.93 -27.95 -18.55
C LEU A 129 -8.84 -26.83 -18.02
N LEU A 130 -8.60 -25.58 -18.42
CA LEU A 130 -9.39 -24.42 -17.98
C LEU A 130 -10.74 -24.32 -18.69
N GLU A 131 -10.83 -24.79 -19.94
CA GLU A 131 -12.05 -24.78 -20.74
C GLU A 131 -13.04 -25.87 -20.29
N HIS A 132 -12.55 -27.05 -19.90
CA HIS A 132 -13.41 -28.19 -19.55
C HIS A 132 -13.71 -28.36 -18.05
N TYR A 133 -13.07 -27.61 -17.13
CA TYR A 133 -13.24 -27.81 -15.69
C TYR A 133 -13.67 -26.55 -14.91
N HIS A 134 -14.77 -26.68 -14.18
CA HIS A 134 -15.31 -25.61 -13.33
C HIS A 134 -14.79 -25.65 -11.87
N ASP A 135 -14.19 -26.75 -11.41
CA ASP A 135 -13.65 -26.83 -10.04
C ASP A 135 -12.24 -26.24 -9.94
N MET A 136 -12.18 -24.97 -9.56
CA MET A 136 -10.95 -24.22 -9.32
C MET A 136 -10.25 -24.56 -7.98
N ALA A 137 -10.66 -25.58 -7.21
CA ALA A 137 -10.03 -25.89 -5.92
C ALA A 137 -8.52 -26.24 -6.02
N VAL A 138 -8.12 -27.05 -7.01
CA VAL A 138 -6.72 -27.42 -7.24
C VAL A 138 -5.89 -26.22 -7.69
N VAL A 139 -6.42 -25.42 -8.64
CA VAL A 139 -5.75 -24.20 -9.11
C VAL A 139 -5.59 -23.20 -7.96
N ARG A 140 -6.63 -22.98 -7.13
CA ARG A 140 -6.55 -22.16 -5.90
C ARG A 140 -5.46 -22.64 -4.92
N LYS A 141 -5.19 -23.94 -4.81
CA LYS A 141 -4.06 -24.47 -4.02
C LYS A 141 -2.69 -24.18 -4.64
N LEU A 142 -2.56 -24.20 -5.97
CA LEU A 142 -1.31 -23.85 -6.66
C LEU A 142 -1.03 -22.34 -6.61
N LEU A 143 -2.06 -21.50 -6.69
CA LEU A 143 -1.95 -20.05 -6.55
C LEU A 143 -1.38 -19.61 -5.19
N LYS A 144 -1.61 -20.38 -4.10
CA LYS A 144 -0.94 -20.14 -2.80
C LYS A 144 0.60 -20.26 -2.88
N GLY A 145 1.15 -20.91 -3.92
CA GLY A 145 2.58 -21.04 -4.17
C GLY A 145 3.26 -19.80 -4.78
N ARG A 146 2.50 -18.78 -5.20
CA ARG A 146 3.02 -17.50 -5.78
C ARG A 146 3.72 -17.61 -7.14
N GLU A 147 3.43 -18.64 -7.92
CA GLU A 147 3.98 -18.82 -9.27
C GLU A 147 3.24 -17.90 -10.27
N VAL A 148 3.59 -16.61 -10.28
CA VAL A 148 2.96 -15.56 -11.14
C VAL A 148 3.01 -15.91 -12.63
N GLU A 149 4.09 -16.57 -13.07
CA GLU A 149 4.28 -17.09 -14.43
C GLU A 149 3.07 -17.94 -14.89
N ILE A 150 2.55 -18.79 -14.00
CA ILE A 150 1.42 -19.69 -14.27
C ILE A 150 0.12 -18.90 -14.40
N ILE A 151 -0.10 -17.88 -13.56
CA ILE A 151 -1.27 -16.98 -13.65
C ILE A 151 -1.28 -16.26 -15.00
N THR A 152 -0.12 -15.77 -15.43
CA THR A 152 0.01 -15.06 -16.70
C THR A 152 -0.17 -16.01 -17.90
N GLN A 153 0.22 -17.29 -17.81
CA GLN A 153 -0.09 -18.33 -18.81
C GLN A 153 -1.59 -18.66 -18.84
N ILE A 154 -2.21 -18.91 -17.67
CA ILE A 154 -3.67 -19.15 -17.50
C ILE A 154 -4.48 -18.07 -18.24
N LEU A 155 -4.17 -16.80 -17.97
CA LEU A 155 -4.93 -15.66 -18.50
C LEU A 155 -4.64 -15.37 -19.98
N LYS A 156 -3.48 -15.79 -20.52
CA LYS A 156 -3.14 -15.62 -21.94
C LYS A 156 -3.81 -16.68 -22.83
N ASN A 157 -3.95 -17.90 -22.35
CA ASN A 157 -4.33 -19.05 -23.19
C ASN A 157 -5.78 -19.50 -23.01
N SER A 158 -6.52 -18.97 -22.04
CA SER A 158 -7.93 -19.33 -21.80
C SER A 158 -8.88 -18.62 -22.77
N ALA A 159 -9.62 -19.39 -23.59
CA ALA A 159 -10.65 -18.82 -24.47
C ALA A 159 -11.80 -18.13 -23.70
N ASP A 160 -12.07 -18.57 -22.46
CA ASP A 160 -12.99 -17.90 -21.52
C ASP A 160 -12.28 -17.53 -20.21
N TRP A 161 -11.27 -16.66 -20.33
CA TRP A 161 -10.55 -16.08 -19.19
C TRP A 161 -11.49 -15.43 -18.17
N LYS A 162 -12.69 -15.02 -18.58
CA LYS A 162 -13.70 -14.38 -17.74
C LYS A 162 -14.37 -15.39 -16.82
N THR A 163 -14.81 -16.55 -17.33
CA THR A 163 -15.31 -17.64 -16.48
C THR A 163 -14.21 -18.20 -15.57
N ALA A 164 -12.96 -18.27 -16.05
CA ALA A 164 -11.83 -18.62 -15.21
C ALA A 164 -11.65 -17.60 -14.06
N LEU A 165 -11.66 -16.30 -14.37
CA LEU A 165 -11.56 -15.23 -13.37
C LEU A 165 -12.76 -15.21 -12.41
N ASP A 166 -13.99 -15.34 -12.90
CA ASP A 166 -15.22 -15.38 -12.09
C ASP A 166 -15.24 -16.60 -11.15
N ASN A 167 -14.67 -17.74 -11.56
CA ASN A 167 -14.51 -18.91 -10.69
C ASN A 167 -13.35 -18.77 -9.69
N PHE A 168 -12.32 -17.97 -9.99
CA PHE A 168 -11.41 -17.44 -8.96
C PHE A 168 -12.07 -16.40 -8.04
N VAL A 169 -13.17 -15.76 -8.47
CA VAL A 169 -13.84 -14.66 -7.75
C VAL A 169 -14.84 -15.15 -6.69
N LYS A 170 -15.58 -16.22 -6.95
CA LYS A 170 -16.85 -16.50 -6.24
C LYS A 170 -16.79 -16.86 -4.74
N ASP A 171 -15.63 -17.15 -4.16
CA ASP A 171 -15.57 -17.48 -2.71
C ASP A 171 -14.30 -16.94 -2.02
N PRO A 172 -14.34 -15.70 -1.48
CA PRO A 172 -13.24 -15.13 -0.71
C PRO A 172 -13.26 -15.53 0.78
N GLU A 173 -14.37 -16.01 1.33
CA GLU A 173 -14.51 -16.24 2.78
C GLU A 173 -14.02 -17.64 3.19
N GLN A 174 -14.21 -18.66 2.36
CA GLN A 174 -13.56 -19.97 2.58
C GLN A 174 -12.03 -19.91 2.56
N MET A 175 -11.42 -18.95 1.85
CA MET A 175 -9.97 -18.73 1.89
C MET A 175 -9.47 -18.18 3.23
N LEU A 176 -10.33 -17.54 4.02
CA LEU A 176 -10.01 -16.98 5.34
C LEU A 176 -10.26 -17.99 6.47
N ALA A 177 -11.25 -18.88 6.33
CA ALA A 177 -11.60 -19.87 7.36
C ALA A 177 -10.54 -20.97 7.57
N ALA A 178 -9.80 -21.33 6.51
CA ALA A 178 -8.89 -22.48 6.51
C ALA A 178 -7.51 -22.28 7.18
N ASP A 179 -7.24 -21.15 7.85
CA ASP A 179 -5.90 -20.79 8.38
C ASP A 179 -5.86 -20.46 9.90
N VAL A 180 -6.85 -20.93 10.65
CA VAL A 180 -6.94 -20.67 12.11
C VAL A 180 -5.84 -21.39 12.90
N THR A 181 -5.29 -22.50 12.39
CA THR A 181 -4.27 -23.31 13.08
C THR A 181 -2.83 -22.83 12.87
N HIS A 182 -2.51 -22.11 11.78
CA HIS A 182 -1.13 -21.69 11.50
C HIS A 182 -0.82 -20.23 11.92
N ALA A 183 -1.85 -19.44 12.23
CA ALA A 183 -1.77 -18.02 12.59
C ALA A 183 -1.04 -17.68 13.91
N LYS A 184 -0.52 -18.69 14.65
CA LYS A 184 0.15 -18.50 15.94
C LYS A 184 1.68 -18.28 15.89
N LYS A 185 2.33 -18.36 14.71
CA LYS A 185 3.82 -18.36 14.64
C LYS A 185 4.48 -17.38 13.65
N CYS A 186 3.74 -16.65 12.81
CA CYS A 186 4.31 -15.68 11.86
C CYS A 186 3.62 -14.31 11.92
N ASN A 187 4.40 -13.23 11.81
CA ASN A 187 3.94 -11.84 11.94
C ASN A 187 2.83 -11.48 10.95
N ARG A 188 1.71 -10.95 11.48
CA ARG A 188 0.50 -10.56 10.73
C ARG A 188 0.72 -9.50 9.64
N GLU A 189 1.80 -8.74 9.69
CA GLU A 189 2.09 -7.67 8.72
C GLU A 189 2.52 -8.17 7.33
N ASN A 190 3.06 -9.38 7.22
CA ASN A 190 3.57 -9.90 5.94
C ASN A 190 2.50 -10.53 5.03
N PHE A 191 1.32 -10.87 5.57
CA PHE A 191 0.23 -11.49 4.79
C PHE A 191 -0.35 -10.54 3.74
N TRP A 192 -0.55 -9.27 4.11
CA TRP A 192 -1.14 -8.25 3.23
C TRP A 192 -0.15 -7.70 2.19
N ARG A 193 1.17 -7.73 2.46
CA ARG A 193 2.21 -7.20 1.57
C ARG A 193 2.47 -8.03 0.30
N GLN A 194 1.97 -9.26 0.21
CA GLN A 194 2.40 -10.20 -0.83
C GLN A 194 1.26 -10.88 -1.62
N ASN A 195 -0.01 -10.73 -1.22
CA ASN A 195 -1.13 -11.51 -1.80
C ASN A 195 -2.22 -10.69 -2.51
N PHE A 196 -2.12 -9.35 -2.60
CA PHE A 196 -3.12 -8.51 -3.29
C PHE A 196 -2.55 -7.73 -4.48
N THR A 197 -2.33 -8.46 -5.57
CA THR A 197 -2.44 -7.94 -6.94
C THR A 197 -3.22 -8.98 -7.75
N ASN A 198 -4.35 -8.55 -8.33
CA ASN A 198 -5.37 -9.30 -9.09
C ASN A 198 -6.56 -9.89 -8.30
N ARG A 199 -7.59 -9.06 -8.16
CA ARG A 199 -8.96 -9.46 -8.52
C ARG A 199 -9.66 -8.24 -9.11
N TRP A 200 -10.26 -8.40 -10.28
CA TRP A 200 -10.78 -7.29 -11.06
C TRP A 200 -12.13 -7.68 -11.68
N ASP A 201 -13.10 -6.79 -11.60
CA ASP A 201 -14.26 -6.75 -12.49
C ASP A 201 -14.74 -5.29 -12.54
N ARG A 202 -15.00 -4.66 -13.69
CA ARG A 202 -14.77 -4.97 -15.13
C ARG A 202 -14.39 -3.62 -15.78
N THR A 203 -13.70 -3.43 -16.92
CA THR A 203 -13.34 -4.28 -18.07
C THR A 203 -12.01 -3.86 -18.80
N ALA A 204 -11.01 -3.11 -18.27
CA ALA A 204 -9.82 -2.59 -19.02
C ALA A 204 -8.53 -3.42 -19.10
N PHE A 205 -7.92 -3.33 -20.29
CA PHE A 205 -6.53 -3.12 -20.71
C PHE A 205 -5.42 -3.52 -19.72
N LEU A 206 -5.44 -4.77 -19.25
CA LEU A 206 -4.31 -5.38 -18.56
C LEU A 206 -3.45 -6.17 -19.57
N CYS A 207 -2.21 -5.74 -19.79
CA CYS A 207 -1.19 -6.60 -20.41
C CYS A 207 -0.42 -7.31 -19.29
N GLY A 208 -0.34 -8.64 -19.34
CA GLY A 208 0.17 -9.45 -18.22
C GLY A 208 1.65 -9.21 -17.91
N ASP A 209 1.94 -8.86 -16.65
CA ASP A 209 3.30 -8.61 -16.15
C ASP A 209 4.05 -9.94 -15.88
N VAL A 210 5.36 -9.93 -16.12
CA VAL A 210 6.26 -11.10 -16.03
C VAL A 210 7.52 -10.70 -15.27
N ARG A 211 7.79 -11.37 -14.15
CA ARG A 211 8.96 -11.09 -13.30
C ARG A 211 10.12 -12.06 -13.53
N SER A 212 10.75 -11.96 -14.70
CA SER A 212 12.21 -12.16 -14.78
C SER A 212 12.83 -11.42 -15.98
N VAL A 213 14.12 -11.05 -15.84
CA VAL A 213 15.01 -10.49 -16.89
C VAL A 213 14.73 -9.05 -17.40
N ARG A 214 15.52 -8.09 -16.87
CA ARG A 214 16.14 -6.88 -17.49
C ARG A 214 15.50 -6.06 -18.65
N HIS A 215 14.25 -6.25 -19.07
CA HIS A 215 13.63 -5.50 -20.19
C HIS A 215 12.28 -4.79 -19.89
N PRO A 216 12.08 -4.14 -18.72
CA PRO A 216 10.77 -3.66 -18.29
C PRO A 216 10.12 -2.57 -19.18
N GLN A 217 10.90 -1.76 -19.90
CA GLN A 217 10.36 -0.61 -20.65
C GLN A 217 9.48 -1.02 -21.85
N LYS A 218 9.86 -2.09 -22.57
CA LYS A 218 9.39 -2.32 -23.95
C LYS A 218 7.91 -2.75 -24.06
N VAL A 219 7.36 -3.44 -23.06
CA VAL A 219 5.99 -3.98 -23.13
C VAL A 219 4.95 -2.88 -22.85
N LEU A 220 5.19 -2.02 -21.86
CA LEU A 220 4.32 -0.87 -21.58
C LEU A 220 4.38 0.20 -22.68
N ASP A 221 5.51 0.32 -23.39
CA ASP A 221 5.61 1.18 -24.57
C ASP A 221 4.91 0.59 -25.81
N PHE A 222 4.72 -0.73 -25.90
CA PHE A 222 4.08 -1.38 -27.05
C PHE A 222 2.60 -0.97 -27.22
N ALA A 223 1.86 -0.79 -26.13
CA ALA A 223 0.50 -0.22 -26.16
C ALA A 223 0.48 1.23 -26.70
N GLY A 224 1.56 1.99 -26.45
CA GLY A 224 1.76 3.31 -27.05
C GLY A 224 2.10 3.25 -28.54
N ALA A 225 2.92 2.27 -28.94
CA ALA A 225 3.59 2.21 -30.24
C ALA A 225 2.73 1.79 -31.45
N ALA A 226 1.53 1.23 -31.26
CA ALA A 226 0.63 0.95 -32.39
C ALA A 226 0.34 2.25 -33.19
N ASP A 227 0.50 2.18 -34.51
CA ASP A 227 0.66 3.35 -35.40
C ASP A 227 -0.49 4.37 -35.26
N LEU A 228 -0.14 5.65 -35.15
CA LEU A 228 -1.09 6.75 -35.08
C LEU A 228 -1.95 6.83 -36.35
N ALA A 229 -1.41 6.43 -37.51
CA ALA A 229 -2.17 6.35 -38.76
C ALA A 229 -3.15 5.18 -38.75
N GLU A 230 -2.78 4.01 -38.22
CA GLU A 230 -3.67 2.87 -38.08
C GLU A 230 -4.79 3.15 -37.07
N LYS A 231 -4.46 3.73 -35.90
CA LYS A 231 -5.43 4.21 -34.89
C LYS A 231 -6.42 5.25 -35.47
N ARG A 232 -5.95 6.21 -36.26
CA ARG A 232 -6.83 7.20 -36.95
C ARG A 232 -7.69 6.55 -38.03
N THR A 233 -7.13 5.62 -38.81
CA THR A 233 -7.87 4.89 -39.85
C THR A 233 -8.96 4.02 -39.24
N LEU A 234 -8.69 3.36 -38.11
CA LEU A 234 -9.68 2.61 -37.34
C LEU A 234 -10.76 3.55 -36.79
N ALA A 235 -10.39 4.64 -36.12
CA ALA A 235 -11.34 5.60 -35.54
C ALA A 235 -12.28 6.22 -36.59
N ASN A 236 -11.77 6.54 -37.78
CA ASN A 236 -12.58 7.05 -38.89
C ASN A 236 -13.49 5.96 -39.50
N LYS A 237 -13.03 4.71 -39.63
CA LYS A 237 -13.87 3.57 -40.06
C LYS A 237 -14.93 3.16 -39.02
N LEU A 238 -14.73 3.50 -37.74
CA LEU A 238 -15.62 3.14 -36.62
C LEU A 238 -16.69 4.19 -36.31
N LYS A 239 -16.70 5.35 -36.99
CA LYS A 239 -17.58 6.50 -36.69
C LYS A 239 -19.07 6.31 -37.08
N GLY A 240 -19.52 5.06 -37.23
CA GLY A 240 -20.89 4.70 -37.61
C GLY A 240 -21.27 3.23 -37.37
N SER A 241 -20.52 2.48 -36.55
CA SER A 241 -20.77 1.05 -36.29
C SER A 241 -21.27 0.80 -34.86
N ASN A 242 -22.33 0.00 -34.73
CA ASN A 242 -22.91 -0.40 -33.44
C ASN A 242 -21.86 -0.99 -32.48
N GLY A 243 -21.91 -0.58 -31.21
CA GLY A 243 -20.85 -0.84 -30.21
C GLY A 243 -20.52 -2.31 -29.93
N LEU A 244 -21.36 -3.26 -30.35
CA LEU A 244 -21.09 -4.70 -30.20
C LEU A 244 -19.94 -5.21 -31.09
N ALA A 245 -19.78 -4.63 -32.30
CA ALA A 245 -18.64 -4.94 -33.18
C ALA A 245 -17.32 -4.32 -32.66
N MET A 246 -17.43 -3.32 -31.78
CA MET A 246 -16.30 -2.63 -31.17
C MET A 246 -15.59 -3.54 -30.16
N SER A 247 -16.34 -4.20 -29.25
CA SER A 247 -15.76 -5.07 -28.22
C SER A 247 -15.03 -6.28 -28.80
N GLN A 248 -15.58 -6.93 -29.83
CA GLN A 248 -14.96 -8.10 -30.47
C GLN A 248 -13.59 -7.78 -31.10
N LYS A 249 -13.44 -6.62 -31.76
CA LYS A 249 -12.14 -6.21 -32.33
C LYS A 249 -11.14 -5.73 -31.29
N PHE A 250 -11.59 -5.15 -30.19
CA PHE A 250 -10.73 -4.78 -29.08
C PHE A 250 -10.10 -6.01 -28.40
N VAL A 251 -10.89 -7.08 -28.19
CA VAL A 251 -10.40 -8.38 -27.68
C VAL A 251 -9.32 -8.98 -28.58
N ALA A 252 -9.46 -8.90 -29.91
CA ALA A 252 -8.48 -9.44 -30.86
C ALA A 252 -7.09 -8.76 -30.82
N VAL A 253 -6.96 -7.59 -30.18
CA VAL A 253 -5.69 -6.86 -29.99
C VAL A 253 -5.20 -6.95 -28.53
N GLY A 254 -5.76 -7.87 -27.73
CA GLY A 254 -5.43 -8.03 -26.31
C GLY A 254 -5.85 -6.83 -25.45
N LEU A 255 -6.80 -6.03 -25.92
CA LEU A 255 -7.18 -4.75 -25.33
C LEU A 255 -8.65 -4.78 -24.90
N ILE A 256 -8.93 -5.01 -23.62
CA ILE A 256 -10.29 -5.04 -23.03
C ILE A 256 -10.71 -3.61 -22.61
N PRO A 257 -11.92 -3.03 -22.81
CA PRO A 257 -12.20 -1.63 -22.41
C PRO A 257 -13.01 -1.43 -21.08
N MET A 258 -12.42 -1.03 -19.92
CA MET A 258 -13.20 -0.68 -18.69
C MET A 258 -14.03 0.58 -19.02
N ASP A 259 -15.14 0.73 -18.32
CA ASP A 259 -15.70 2.04 -18.00
C ASP A 259 -14.68 2.87 -17.16
N ALA A 260 -14.53 4.15 -17.47
CA ALA A 260 -13.65 5.06 -16.73
C ALA A 260 -14.06 5.19 -15.25
N ASP A 261 -15.35 5.05 -14.94
CA ASP A 261 -15.84 5.11 -13.56
C ASP A 261 -15.46 3.87 -12.74
N GLN A 262 -15.25 2.72 -13.39
CA GLN A 262 -14.76 1.49 -12.77
C GLN A 262 -13.24 1.54 -12.54
N LEU A 263 -12.45 2.13 -13.47
CA LEU A 263 -11.03 2.46 -13.23
C LEU A 263 -10.85 3.36 -12.01
N ALA A 264 -11.72 4.35 -11.88
CA ALA A 264 -11.70 5.32 -10.81
C ALA A 264 -12.27 4.77 -9.48
N SER A 265 -12.47 3.46 -9.31
CA SER A 265 -13.06 2.91 -8.08
C SER A 265 -12.23 3.23 -6.84
N ASN A 266 -12.93 3.45 -5.70
CA ASN A 266 -12.28 3.84 -4.45
C ASN A 266 -11.29 2.78 -3.91
N GLU A 267 -11.43 1.51 -4.30
CA GLU A 267 -10.49 0.44 -3.95
C GLU A 267 -9.22 0.47 -4.81
N ILE A 268 -9.30 0.80 -6.11
CA ILE A 268 -8.11 1.02 -6.96
C ILE A 268 -7.34 2.25 -6.46
N LEU A 269 -8.01 3.38 -6.22
CA LEU A 269 -7.38 4.57 -5.65
C LEU A 269 -6.78 4.30 -4.26
N LYS A 270 -7.37 3.38 -3.48
CA LYS A 270 -6.87 2.98 -2.16
C LYS A 270 -5.64 2.09 -2.28
N ALA A 271 -5.58 1.19 -3.26
CA ALA A 271 -4.39 0.43 -3.58
C ALA A 271 -3.24 1.36 -3.99
N ILE A 272 -3.47 2.27 -4.95
CA ILE A 272 -2.48 3.29 -5.38
C ILE A 272 -2.02 4.17 -4.19
N ALA A 273 -2.94 4.60 -3.33
CA ALA A 273 -2.64 5.40 -2.14
C ALA A 273 -1.79 4.68 -1.06
N LEU A 274 -1.86 3.34 -1.00
CA LEU A 274 -1.21 2.51 0.01
C LEU A 274 0.05 1.79 -0.52
N ASP A 275 0.21 1.65 -1.83
CA ASP A 275 1.34 0.96 -2.43
C ASP A 275 2.68 1.65 -2.11
N ALA A 276 3.71 0.84 -1.92
CA ALA A 276 5.09 1.24 -1.72
C ALA A 276 5.94 1.05 -2.99
N ASN A 277 5.40 0.43 -4.04
CA ASN A 277 6.13 0.17 -5.28
C ASN A 277 6.12 1.38 -6.23
N TYR A 278 7.10 2.26 -6.05
CA TYR A 278 7.27 3.48 -6.85
C TYR A 278 7.30 3.24 -8.38
N SER A 279 7.79 2.08 -8.86
CA SER A 279 7.82 1.80 -10.30
C SER A 279 6.44 1.52 -10.90
N LEU A 280 5.48 1.02 -10.10
CA LEU A 280 4.09 0.83 -10.54
C LEU A 280 3.36 2.18 -10.59
N LEU A 281 3.58 3.01 -9.56
CA LEU A 281 3.00 4.36 -9.46
C LEU A 281 3.43 5.29 -10.59
N ASP A 282 4.63 5.09 -11.15
CA ASP A 282 5.15 5.90 -12.24
C ASP A 282 4.60 5.50 -13.63
N THR A 283 3.90 4.36 -13.74
CA THR A 283 3.40 3.87 -15.04
C THR A 283 2.40 4.82 -15.71
N LYS A 284 2.44 4.87 -17.05
CA LYS A 284 1.49 5.63 -17.88
C LYS A 284 0.03 5.29 -17.57
N PHE A 285 -0.25 4.03 -17.21
CA PHE A 285 -1.58 3.57 -16.81
C PHE A 285 -2.05 4.23 -15.49
N VAL A 286 -1.25 4.13 -14.42
CA VAL A 286 -1.61 4.75 -13.12
C VAL A 286 -1.78 6.26 -13.26
N ARG A 287 -0.91 6.93 -14.03
CA ARG A 287 -1.05 8.36 -14.33
C ARG A 287 -2.37 8.67 -15.05
N ALA A 288 -2.74 7.92 -16.09
CA ALA A 288 -3.99 8.12 -16.82
C ALA A 288 -5.24 7.91 -15.94
N VAL A 289 -5.25 6.86 -15.09
CA VAL A 289 -6.34 6.62 -14.12
C VAL A 289 -6.46 7.77 -13.12
N LEU A 290 -5.33 8.28 -12.64
CA LEU A 290 -5.30 9.40 -11.70
C LEU A 290 -5.70 10.73 -12.36
N ASP A 291 -5.31 10.98 -13.61
CA ASP A 291 -5.65 12.22 -14.31
C ASP A 291 -7.14 12.28 -14.69
N ASP A 292 -7.77 11.17 -15.10
CA ASP A 292 -9.24 11.08 -15.26
C ASP A 292 -9.96 11.27 -13.92
N SER A 293 -9.53 10.54 -12.89
CA SER A 293 -10.10 10.64 -11.55
C SER A 293 -9.94 12.05 -10.97
N TRP A 294 -8.81 12.71 -11.26
CA TRP A 294 -8.51 14.08 -10.84
C TRP A 294 -9.39 15.09 -11.59
N ALA A 295 -9.60 14.94 -12.89
CA ALA A 295 -10.47 15.84 -13.67
C ALA A 295 -11.88 15.94 -13.04
N LYS A 296 -12.41 14.82 -12.54
CA LYS A 296 -13.72 14.73 -11.85
C LYS A 296 -13.76 15.44 -10.48
N VAL A 297 -12.63 15.54 -9.76
CA VAL A 297 -12.57 16.15 -8.41
C VAL A 297 -11.84 17.50 -8.34
N LYS A 298 -11.19 17.93 -9.42
CA LYS A 298 -10.31 19.12 -9.47
C LYS A 298 -11.01 20.40 -9.01
N VAL A 299 -12.28 20.60 -9.37
CA VAL A 299 -13.05 21.79 -9.00
C VAL A 299 -13.24 21.85 -7.48
N TRP A 300 -13.69 20.75 -6.89
CA TRP A 300 -13.81 20.60 -5.43
C TRP A 300 -12.48 20.76 -4.70
N TYR A 301 -11.39 20.21 -5.23
CA TYR A 301 -10.06 20.44 -4.66
C TYR A 301 -9.66 21.91 -4.68
N MET A 302 -9.84 22.60 -5.81
CA MET A 302 -9.55 24.03 -5.92
C MET A 302 -10.44 24.88 -5.01
N TRP A 303 -11.64 24.42 -4.66
CA TRP A 303 -12.49 25.05 -3.64
C TRP A 303 -11.86 24.98 -2.25
N HIS A 304 -11.28 23.84 -1.83
CA HIS A 304 -10.54 23.75 -0.58
C HIS A 304 -9.29 24.65 -0.57
N VAL A 305 -8.54 24.71 -1.68
CA VAL A 305 -7.40 25.63 -1.85
C VAL A 305 -7.85 27.09 -1.71
N PHE A 306 -8.93 27.48 -2.39
CA PHE A 306 -9.52 28.82 -2.29
C PHE A 306 -9.86 29.17 -0.84
N TRP A 307 -10.54 28.29 -0.10
CA TRP A 307 -10.87 28.53 1.30
C TRP A 307 -9.64 28.68 2.20
N ALA A 308 -8.55 27.97 1.93
CA ALA A 308 -7.30 28.12 2.68
C ALA A 308 -6.66 29.50 2.44
N PHE A 309 -6.59 29.98 1.19
CA PHE A 309 -6.10 31.33 0.87
C PHE A 309 -7.04 32.44 1.34
N PHE A 310 -8.36 32.22 1.28
CA PHE A 310 -9.34 33.15 1.84
C PHE A 310 -9.15 33.32 3.35
N GLN A 311 -8.88 32.22 4.08
CA GLN A 311 -8.56 32.27 5.50
C GLN A 311 -7.28 33.07 5.78
N VAL A 312 -6.23 32.91 4.95
CA VAL A 312 -5.00 33.71 5.03
C VAL A 312 -5.31 35.22 4.88
N VAL A 313 -6.06 35.61 3.84
CA VAL A 313 -6.45 37.01 3.61
C VAL A 313 -7.23 37.57 4.80
N MET A 314 -8.19 36.79 5.34
CA MET A 314 -8.96 37.21 6.52
C MET A 314 -8.09 37.32 7.78
N THR A 315 -7.10 36.44 8.00
CA THR A 315 -6.14 36.60 9.10
C THR A 315 -5.25 37.82 8.94
N CYS A 316 -4.86 38.20 7.71
CA CYS A 316 -4.15 39.45 7.46
C CYS A 316 -5.00 40.69 7.80
N VAL A 317 -6.29 40.69 7.43
CA VAL A 317 -7.23 41.77 7.79
C VAL A 317 -7.38 41.89 9.31
N VAL A 318 -7.61 40.77 10.02
CA VAL A 318 -7.68 40.76 11.49
C VAL A 318 -6.35 41.20 12.11
N SER A 319 -5.21 40.78 11.57
CA SER A 319 -3.89 41.19 12.06
C SER A 319 -3.65 42.70 11.90
N ALA A 320 -4.15 43.33 10.84
CA ALA A 320 -4.11 44.79 10.68
C ALA A 320 -4.97 45.47 11.75
N SER A 321 -6.23 45.08 11.90
CA SER A 321 -7.12 45.65 12.95
C SER A 321 -6.55 45.49 14.36
N LEU A 322 -5.92 44.35 14.68
CA LEU A 322 -5.26 44.12 15.97
C LEU A 322 -3.98 44.95 16.18
N ARG A 323 -3.30 45.36 15.10
CA ARG A 323 -2.10 46.21 15.16
C ARG A 323 -2.46 47.67 15.43
N ASP A 324 -3.53 48.15 14.81
CA ASP A 324 -3.98 49.54 14.92
C ASP A 324 -4.67 49.81 16.27
N ALA A 325 -5.23 48.77 16.90
CA ALA A 325 -5.72 48.75 18.28
C ALA A 325 -4.60 48.87 19.35
N ARG A 326 -3.72 49.88 19.24
CA ARG A 326 -2.68 50.14 20.25
C ARG A 326 -3.31 50.58 21.57
N PRO A 327 -2.80 50.12 22.72
CA PRO A 327 -3.43 50.33 24.04
C PRO A 327 -3.27 51.75 24.62
N ALA A 328 -2.90 52.75 23.82
CA ALA A 328 -2.44 54.05 24.32
C ALA A 328 -3.51 55.16 24.37
N GLU A 329 -4.59 55.07 23.57
CA GLU A 329 -5.44 56.25 23.30
C GLU A 329 -6.95 56.07 23.56
N LEU A 330 -7.50 54.86 23.65
CA LEU A 330 -8.89 54.65 24.08
C LEU A 330 -9.01 53.49 25.08
N PRO A 331 -9.22 53.77 26.39
CA PRO A 331 -9.36 52.72 27.41
C PRO A 331 -10.65 51.91 27.28
N ASP A 332 -11.74 52.50 26.75
CA ASP A 332 -13.08 51.91 26.83
C ASP A 332 -13.58 51.28 25.52
N THR A 333 -13.04 51.66 24.35
CA THR A 333 -13.35 51.00 23.07
C THR A 333 -12.35 49.90 22.79
N GLY A 334 -12.36 48.84 23.62
CA GLY A 334 -11.46 47.70 23.49
C GLY A 334 -11.42 47.19 22.04
N GLY A 335 -10.27 47.35 21.38
CA GLY A 335 -10.14 47.39 19.92
C GLY A 335 -10.91 46.28 19.21
N GLN A 336 -12.06 46.64 18.64
CA GLN A 336 -12.97 45.66 18.06
C GLN A 336 -12.40 45.13 16.75
N VAL A 337 -12.10 43.84 16.74
CA VAL A 337 -11.89 43.09 15.50
C VAL A 337 -13.13 43.27 14.64
N SER A 338 -12.95 43.56 13.34
CA SER A 338 -14.07 43.69 12.39
C SER A 338 -14.99 42.48 12.52
N ALA A 339 -16.24 42.71 12.94
CA ALA A 339 -17.22 41.66 13.18
C ALA A 339 -17.44 40.80 11.92
N VAL A 340 -17.33 41.41 10.74
CA VAL A 340 -17.38 40.72 9.45
C VAL A 340 -16.22 39.73 9.31
N ALA A 341 -14.99 40.14 9.60
CA ALA A 341 -13.82 39.25 9.51
C ALA A 341 -13.88 38.12 10.54
N PHE A 342 -14.37 38.40 11.76
CA PHE A 342 -14.62 37.37 12.77
C PHE A 342 -15.66 36.34 12.32
N VAL A 343 -16.81 36.78 11.81
CA VAL A 343 -17.88 35.89 11.31
C VAL A 343 -17.37 35.04 10.15
N LEU A 344 -16.65 35.64 9.19
CA LEU A 344 -16.08 34.91 8.05
C LEU A 344 -15.07 33.85 8.48
N LEU A 345 -14.14 34.16 9.39
CA LEU A 345 -13.20 33.15 9.93
C LEU A 345 -13.93 32.05 10.71
N SER A 346 -14.98 32.40 11.46
CA SER A 346 -15.81 31.44 12.20
C SER A 346 -16.57 30.50 11.25
N MET A 347 -17.06 30.99 10.12
CA MET A 347 -17.67 30.16 9.07
C MET A 347 -16.66 29.20 8.43
N VAL A 348 -15.43 29.66 8.15
CA VAL A 348 -14.35 28.80 7.61
C VAL A 348 -13.98 27.70 8.61
N TRP A 349 -13.85 28.03 9.89
CA TRP A 349 -13.58 27.06 10.94
C TRP A 349 -14.73 26.06 11.10
N LEU A 350 -15.98 26.54 11.13
CA LEU A 350 -17.16 25.69 11.24
C LEU A 350 -17.26 24.71 10.05
N LYS A 351 -16.96 25.16 8.82
CA LYS A 351 -16.86 24.30 7.63
C LYS A 351 -15.82 23.18 7.82
N ARG A 352 -14.62 23.50 8.32
CA ARG A 352 -13.60 22.47 8.61
C ARG A 352 -14.05 21.52 9.72
N LEU A 353 -14.67 22.04 10.79
CA LEU A 353 -15.20 21.22 11.88
C LEU A 353 -16.28 20.24 11.40
N THR A 354 -17.22 20.67 10.54
CA THR A 354 -18.25 19.78 10.00
C THR A 354 -17.69 18.74 9.05
N GLU A 355 -16.65 19.04 8.28
CA GLU A 355 -15.93 18.07 7.44
C GLU A 355 -15.26 16.97 8.28
N GLU A 356 -14.52 17.33 9.33
CA GLU A 356 -13.84 16.36 10.21
C GLU A 356 -14.82 15.52 11.03
N LEU A 357 -15.87 16.14 11.58
CA LEU A 357 -16.94 15.41 12.28
C LEU A 357 -17.67 14.43 11.35
N TYR A 358 -17.95 14.82 10.11
CA TYR A 358 -18.57 13.93 9.13
C TYR A 358 -17.66 12.75 8.78
N GLN A 359 -16.37 13.00 8.53
CA GLN A 359 -15.41 11.92 8.25
C GLN A 359 -15.30 10.94 9.42
N LEU A 360 -15.29 11.44 10.66
CA LEU A 360 -15.30 10.61 11.88
C LEU A 360 -16.59 9.77 11.96
N VAL A 361 -17.76 10.34 11.66
CA VAL A 361 -19.05 9.62 11.63
C VAL A 361 -19.09 8.57 10.52
N VAL A 362 -18.68 8.89 9.30
CA VAL A 362 -18.63 7.94 8.18
C VAL A 362 -17.66 6.79 8.47
N TYR A 363 -16.51 7.09 9.06
CA TYR A 363 -15.55 6.08 9.49
C TYR A 363 -16.14 5.17 10.58
N TRP A 364 -16.75 5.76 11.63
CA TRP A 364 -17.40 5.03 12.72
C TRP A 364 -18.51 4.10 12.20
N CYS A 365 -19.41 4.62 11.35
CA CYS A 365 -20.43 3.82 10.66
C CYS A 365 -19.83 2.68 9.82
N SER A 366 -18.65 2.89 9.23
CA SER A 366 -17.91 1.87 8.48
C SER A 366 -17.28 0.80 9.39
N CYS A 367 -16.73 1.16 10.56
CA CYS A 367 -16.33 0.18 11.60
C CYS A 367 -17.56 -0.65 12.03
N CYS A 368 -18.68 0.00 12.36
CA CYS A 368 -19.91 -0.66 12.80
C CYS A 368 -20.43 -1.66 11.76
N ARG A 369 -20.51 -1.27 10.48
CA ARG A 369 -21.01 -2.15 9.40
C ARG A 369 -20.11 -3.37 9.17
N ARG A 370 -18.79 -3.26 9.40
CA ARG A 370 -17.87 -4.41 9.33
C ARG A 370 -18.04 -5.35 10.51
N HIS A 371 -18.16 -4.83 11.74
CA HIS A 371 -18.37 -5.67 12.93
C HIS A 371 -19.77 -6.31 12.98
N GLY A 372 -20.80 -5.64 12.44
CA GLY A 372 -22.16 -6.20 12.34
C GLY A 372 -22.29 -7.39 11.38
N LYS A 373 -21.30 -7.61 10.50
CA LYS A 373 -21.18 -8.78 9.61
C LYS A 373 -20.33 -9.92 10.20
N ALA A 374 -20.14 -9.96 11.53
CA ALA A 374 -19.46 -11.08 12.18
C ALA A 374 -20.15 -12.42 11.83
N PRO A 375 -19.38 -13.50 11.60
CA PRO A 375 -19.76 -14.54 10.65
C PRO A 375 -20.85 -15.47 11.21
N GLU A 376 -22.05 -15.38 10.63
CA GLU A 376 -23.11 -16.36 10.89
C GLU A 376 -22.77 -17.73 10.27
N GLU A 377 -22.01 -17.73 9.16
CA GLU A 377 -21.47 -18.92 8.48
C GLU A 377 -20.57 -19.80 9.38
N SER A 378 -19.96 -19.24 10.44
CA SER A 378 -19.11 -20.03 11.35
C SER A 378 -19.91 -20.97 12.28
N LYS A 379 -21.25 -20.93 12.25
CA LYS A 379 -22.11 -21.88 12.98
C LYS A 379 -22.67 -23.01 12.11
N GLU A 380 -22.66 -22.86 10.79
CA GLU A 380 -23.30 -23.82 9.89
C GLU A 380 -22.38 -25.02 9.58
N GLN A 381 -21.05 -24.85 9.66
CA GLN A 381 -20.07 -25.94 9.44
C GLN A 381 -19.85 -26.88 10.64
N LEU A 382 -20.61 -26.75 11.75
CA LEU A 382 -20.57 -27.70 12.87
C LEU A 382 -21.87 -28.52 13.04
N GLN A 383 -22.64 -28.68 11.97
CA GLN A 383 -23.64 -29.76 11.87
C GLN A 383 -23.05 -30.95 11.10
N THR A 384 -22.25 -31.77 11.78
CA THR A 384 -22.01 -33.16 11.33
C THR A 384 -23.34 -33.89 11.20
N PRO A 385 -23.59 -34.64 10.11
CA PRO A 385 -24.81 -35.43 9.97
C PRO A 385 -24.81 -36.56 11.00
N ARG A 386 -25.54 -36.38 12.10
CA ARG A 386 -25.75 -37.43 13.09
C ARG A 386 -26.90 -38.30 12.62
N SER A 387 -26.63 -39.60 12.54
CA SER A 387 -27.52 -40.63 11.98
C SER A 387 -28.94 -40.62 12.55
N GLU A 388 -29.89 -40.97 11.69
CA GLU A 388 -31.29 -41.19 11.96
C GLU A 388 -31.55 -42.07 13.20
N ALA A 389 -32.38 -41.60 14.13
CA ALA A 389 -33.20 -42.45 15.00
C ALA A 389 -34.36 -41.66 15.63
N THR A 390 -35.58 -42.13 15.40
CA THR A 390 -36.80 -41.88 16.20
C THR A 390 -37.37 -40.46 16.19
N GLN A 391 -38.35 -40.23 15.30
CA GLN A 391 -39.28 -39.11 15.39
C GLN A 391 -40.11 -39.17 16.69
N LYS A 392 -40.30 -38.02 17.34
CA LYS A 392 -41.36 -37.78 18.32
C LYS A 392 -41.92 -36.36 18.12
N PRO A 393 -43.24 -36.16 18.02
CA PRO A 393 -43.80 -34.84 17.76
C PRO A 393 -43.84 -33.99 19.03
N THR A 394 -43.16 -32.86 19.03
CA THR A 394 -43.30 -31.81 20.06
C THR A 394 -43.56 -30.46 19.40
N THR A 395 -44.77 -29.96 19.69
CA THR A 395 -45.24 -28.56 19.79
C THR A 395 -44.47 -27.42 19.11
N PRO A 396 -45.17 -26.47 18.44
CA PRO A 396 -44.55 -25.26 17.93
C PRO A 396 -44.14 -24.32 19.08
N GLU A 397 -42.84 -24.26 19.37
CA GLU A 397 -42.28 -23.26 20.27
C GLU A 397 -42.13 -21.92 19.53
N GLU A 398 -42.63 -20.84 20.12
CA GLU A 398 -42.51 -19.50 19.54
C GLU A 398 -41.03 -19.13 19.30
N SER A 399 -40.68 -18.87 18.04
CA SER A 399 -39.39 -18.30 17.67
C SER A 399 -39.29 -16.86 18.22
N LYS A 400 -38.87 -16.73 19.48
CA LYS A 400 -38.61 -15.43 20.10
C LYS A 400 -37.58 -14.69 19.26
N ASP A 401 -38.04 -13.59 18.68
CA ASP A 401 -37.30 -12.72 17.80
C ASP A 401 -36.11 -12.12 18.55
N SER A 402 -34.98 -12.84 18.50
CA SER A 402 -33.77 -12.50 19.25
C SER A 402 -33.08 -11.35 18.56
N SER A 403 -33.63 -10.15 18.78
CA SER A 403 -33.06 -8.86 18.40
C SER A 403 -31.58 -8.83 18.79
N LYS A 404 -30.71 -9.14 17.82
CA LYS A 404 -29.26 -9.12 17.98
C LYS A 404 -28.86 -7.66 18.16
N ARG A 405 -28.84 -7.21 19.42
CA ARG A 405 -28.29 -5.91 19.77
C ARG A 405 -26.87 -5.86 19.24
N CYS A 406 -26.64 -5.03 18.22
CA CYS A 406 -25.31 -4.75 17.74
C CYS A 406 -24.47 -4.31 18.93
N SER A 407 -23.41 -5.06 19.25
CA SER A 407 -22.44 -4.62 20.25
C SER A 407 -21.89 -3.26 19.80
N PRO A 408 -21.76 -2.28 20.71
CA PRO A 408 -21.16 -1.00 20.35
C PRO A 408 -19.76 -1.26 19.79
N PRO A 409 -19.34 -0.53 18.74
CA PRO A 409 -18.02 -0.73 18.14
C PRO A 409 -16.94 -0.53 19.21
N SER A 410 -15.92 -1.37 19.19
CA SER A 410 -14.86 -1.29 20.19
C SER A 410 -14.17 0.08 20.13
N PHE A 411 -13.95 0.68 21.30
CA PHE A 411 -13.22 1.94 21.47
C PHE A 411 -11.85 1.94 20.74
N SER A 412 -11.27 0.75 20.56
CA SER A 412 -10.05 0.53 19.77
C SER A 412 -10.15 0.97 18.30
N CYS A 413 -11.28 0.80 17.61
CA CYS A 413 -11.43 1.22 16.20
C CYS A 413 -11.34 2.76 16.07
N LEU A 414 -11.94 3.47 17.04
CA LEU A 414 -11.89 4.93 17.13
C LEU A 414 -10.49 5.41 17.52
N MET A 415 -9.89 4.85 18.58
CA MET A 415 -8.55 5.24 19.01
C MET A 415 -7.50 5.03 17.91
N GLN A 416 -7.54 3.92 17.17
CA GLN A 416 -6.61 3.70 16.05
C GLN A 416 -6.71 4.78 14.95
N THR A 417 -7.87 5.42 14.82
CA THR A 417 -8.13 6.48 13.82
C THR A 417 -7.72 7.84 14.33
N VAL A 418 -8.09 8.17 15.57
CA VAL A 418 -7.71 9.42 16.24
C VAL A 418 -6.19 9.47 16.46
N CYS A 419 -5.53 8.34 16.72
CA CYS A 419 -4.08 8.23 16.86
C CYS A 419 -3.32 8.18 15.51
N SER A 420 -3.99 8.30 14.36
CA SER A 420 -3.29 8.55 13.09
C SER A 420 -2.62 9.92 13.15
N PHE A 421 -1.31 9.99 12.95
CA PHE A 421 -0.52 11.23 13.09
C PHE A 421 -1.09 12.41 12.28
N HIS A 422 -1.58 12.16 11.07
CA HIS A 422 -2.22 13.19 10.24
C HIS A 422 -3.51 13.70 10.88
N THR A 423 -4.42 12.79 11.23
CA THR A 423 -5.69 13.12 11.91
C THR A 423 -5.46 13.85 13.23
N ALA A 424 -4.46 13.44 14.02
CA ALA A 424 -4.08 14.12 15.26
C ALA A 424 -3.60 15.57 15.01
N LEU A 425 -2.84 15.82 13.94
CA LEU A 425 -2.44 17.19 13.54
C LEU A 425 -3.64 18.02 13.06
N ASP A 426 -4.58 17.43 12.32
CA ASP A 426 -5.79 18.10 11.86
C ASP A 426 -6.69 18.51 13.04
N TRP A 427 -6.89 17.62 14.03
CA TRP A 427 -7.59 17.93 15.28
C TRP A 427 -6.87 18.98 16.14
N PHE A 428 -5.53 18.93 16.21
CA PHE A 428 -4.71 19.93 16.91
C PHE A 428 -4.85 21.31 16.28
N TYR A 429 -4.73 21.41 14.96
CA TYR A 429 -4.97 22.63 14.19
C TYR A 429 -6.39 23.18 14.41
N LEU A 430 -7.41 22.30 14.34
CA LEU A 430 -8.81 22.68 14.51
C LEU A 430 -9.10 23.20 15.93
N SER A 431 -8.48 22.59 16.95
CA SER A 431 -8.58 22.97 18.36
C SER A 431 -7.94 24.33 18.61
N ILE A 432 -6.71 24.56 18.12
CA ILE A 432 -6.04 25.87 18.24
C ILE A 432 -6.81 26.95 17.48
N SER A 433 -7.33 26.64 16.29
CA SER A 433 -8.16 27.57 15.51
C SER A 433 -9.43 27.97 16.27
N GLY A 434 -10.09 27.00 16.92
CA GLY A 434 -11.29 27.24 17.73
C GLY A 434 -10.99 28.07 18.98
N LEU A 435 -9.89 27.78 19.67
CA LEU A 435 -9.41 28.59 20.80
C LEU A 435 -9.07 30.02 20.36
N ALA A 436 -8.31 30.20 19.28
CA ALA A 436 -7.95 31.51 18.74
C ALA A 436 -9.18 32.33 18.32
N LEU A 437 -10.22 31.68 17.77
CA LEU A 437 -11.51 32.32 17.50
C LEU A 437 -12.25 32.70 18.79
N GLY A 438 -12.30 31.82 19.79
CA GLY A 438 -12.83 32.15 21.12
C GLY A 438 -12.12 33.36 21.74
N PHE A 439 -10.81 33.48 21.53
CA PHE A 439 -10.01 34.65 21.93
C PHE A 439 -10.20 35.89 21.02
N LEU A 440 -10.73 35.77 19.81
CA LEU A 440 -11.08 36.93 19.00
C LEU A 440 -12.44 37.53 19.41
N TRP A 441 -13.31 36.74 20.05
CA TRP A 441 -14.57 37.24 20.62
C TRP A 441 -14.32 38.24 21.77
N PRO A 442 -15.11 39.33 21.87
CA PRO A 442 -15.03 40.27 22.98
C PRO A 442 -15.68 39.66 24.23
N PHE A 443 -14.90 38.91 25.01
CA PHE A 443 -15.32 38.34 26.29
C PHE A 443 -14.54 38.96 27.45
N ASP A 444 -15.24 39.61 28.39
CA ASP A 444 -14.65 40.31 29.55
C ASP A 444 -14.20 39.37 30.69
N GLY A 445 -13.77 38.16 30.33
CA GLY A 445 -13.35 37.13 31.29
C GLY A 445 -11.90 37.28 31.75
N PRO A 446 -11.50 36.60 32.86
CA PRO A 446 -10.14 36.62 33.39
C PRO A 446 -9.09 36.05 32.41
N PHE A 447 -9.51 35.29 31.39
CA PHE A 447 -8.64 34.80 30.31
C PHE A 447 -8.26 35.88 29.29
N ASN A 448 -8.82 37.10 29.37
CA ASN A 448 -8.52 38.20 28.45
C ASN A 448 -7.17 38.90 28.75
N ALA A 449 -6.25 38.21 29.44
CA ALA A 449 -4.88 38.62 29.66
C ALA A 449 -4.17 38.81 28.30
N TRP A 450 -4.01 40.08 27.91
CA TRP A 450 -3.53 40.52 26.61
C TRP A 450 -2.32 39.76 26.02
N PRO A 451 -1.28 39.38 26.80
CA PRO A 451 -0.12 38.67 26.24
C PRO A 451 -0.47 37.27 25.71
N ILE A 452 -1.18 36.44 26.49
CA ILE A 452 -1.52 35.06 26.10
C ILE A 452 -2.44 35.08 24.88
N ARG A 453 -3.45 35.97 24.90
CA ARG A 453 -4.38 36.21 23.80
C ARG A 453 -3.65 36.54 22.49
N ARG A 454 -2.74 37.53 22.52
CA ARG A 454 -1.96 37.94 21.33
C ARG A 454 -1.05 36.82 20.83
N SER A 455 -0.36 36.11 21.72
CA SER A 455 0.55 35.01 21.35
C SER A 455 -0.19 33.83 20.70
N LEU A 456 -1.35 33.43 21.23
CA LEU A 456 -2.16 32.36 20.64
C LEU A 456 -2.72 32.74 19.26
N ILE A 457 -3.17 33.99 19.09
CA ILE A 457 -3.64 34.50 17.79
C ILE A 457 -2.49 34.54 16.77
N ALA A 458 -1.31 35.02 17.17
CA ALA A 458 -0.13 35.05 16.30
C ALA A 458 0.32 33.64 15.88
N PHE A 459 0.32 32.68 16.82
CA PHE A 459 0.63 31.28 16.51
C PHE A 459 -0.41 30.66 15.56
N TYR A 460 -1.69 30.91 15.79
CA TYR A 460 -2.77 30.50 14.87
C TYR A 460 -2.57 31.09 13.46
N PHE A 461 -2.20 32.36 13.31
CA PHE A 461 -1.93 32.94 11.99
C PHE A 461 -0.78 32.22 11.27
N THR A 462 0.31 31.88 11.98
CA THR A 462 1.40 31.07 11.42
C THR A 462 0.90 29.69 10.95
N LEU A 463 0.05 29.02 11.74
CA LEU A 463 -0.56 27.74 11.34
C LEU A 463 -1.49 27.88 10.12
N VAL A 464 -2.20 29.00 9.95
CA VAL A 464 -3.04 29.26 8.76
C VAL A 464 -2.19 29.35 7.50
N TRP A 465 -1.05 30.04 7.53
CA TRP A 465 -0.09 30.08 6.42
C TRP A 465 0.49 28.70 6.09
N LEU A 466 0.91 27.94 7.10
CA LEU A 466 1.41 26.57 6.90
C LEU A 466 0.33 25.63 6.35
N SER A 467 -0.93 25.78 6.79
CA SER A 467 -2.07 25.05 6.25
C SER A 467 -2.30 25.38 4.77
N ALA A 468 -2.25 26.66 4.38
CA ALA A 468 -2.38 27.07 2.98
C ALA A 468 -1.25 26.53 2.10
N LEU A 469 0.00 26.54 2.57
CA LEU A 469 1.14 25.92 1.89
C LEU A 469 0.95 24.40 1.72
N TYR A 470 0.45 23.71 2.75
CA TYR A 470 0.15 22.28 2.68
C TYR A 470 -0.97 21.95 1.68
N TRP A 471 -1.97 22.82 1.52
CA TRP A 471 -3.00 22.70 0.47
C TRP A 471 -2.47 22.91 -0.96
N LEU A 472 -1.23 23.39 -1.16
CA LEU A 472 -0.63 23.42 -2.50
C LEU A 472 -0.08 22.06 -2.96
N ARG A 473 0.03 21.05 -2.08
CA ARG A 473 0.63 19.74 -2.43
C ARG A 473 -0.09 18.96 -3.53
N GLY A 474 -1.40 19.19 -3.72
CA GLY A 474 -2.18 18.58 -4.81
C GLY A 474 -2.21 19.43 -6.09
N VAL A 475 -1.64 20.64 -6.07
CA VAL A 475 -1.57 21.50 -7.25
C VAL A 475 -0.48 20.97 -8.19
N ALA A 476 -0.92 20.24 -9.21
CA ALA A 476 -0.08 19.75 -10.30
C ALA A 476 0.52 20.89 -11.17
N ALA A 477 -0.11 22.06 -11.18
CA ALA A 477 0.37 23.21 -11.93
C ALA A 477 1.77 23.62 -11.45
N TRP A 478 2.64 23.99 -12.41
CA TRP A 478 4.03 24.41 -12.17
C TRP A 478 4.92 23.37 -11.46
N GLY A 479 4.49 22.12 -11.35
CA GLY A 479 5.22 21.05 -10.64
C GLY A 479 5.31 21.26 -9.14
N PHE A 480 4.40 22.03 -8.53
CA PHE A 480 4.47 22.36 -7.11
C PHE A 480 4.37 21.11 -6.22
N SER A 481 3.49 20.17 -6.58
CA SER A 481 3.38 18.85 -5.92
C SER A 481 4.71 18.09 -5.90
N GLU A 482 5.42 18.07 -7.02
CA GLU A 482 6.67 17.31 -7.18
C GLU A 482 7.85 17.95 -6.42
N LYS A 483 7.80 19.25 -6.16
CA LYS A 483 8.83 19.97 -5.38
C LYS A 483 8.56 19.94 -3.87
N LEU A 484 7.30 20.08 -3.46
CA LEU A 484 6.93 20.13 -2.03
C LEU A 484 6.99 18.76 -1.35
N LEU A 485 6.53 17.69 -2.03
CA LEU A 485 6.42 16.37 -1.43
C LEU A 485 7.77 15.78 -0.98
N PRO A 486 8.86 15.85 -1.77
CA PRO A 486 10.18 15.39 -1.30
C PRO A 486 10.66 16.10 -0.03
N ILE A 487 10.33 17.39 0.16
CA ILE A 487 10.67 18.14 1.38
C ILE A 487 9.92 17.57 2.58
N ILE A 488 8.60 17.39 2.46
CA ILE A 488 7.75 16.84 3.55
C ILE A 488 8.21 15.42 3.94
N TRP A 489 8.47 14.56 2.96
CA TRP A 489 8.91 13.19 3.20
C TRP A 489 10.35 13.12 3.75
N ALA A 490 11.27 13.97 3.29
CA ALA A 490 12.62 14.06 3.84
C ALA A 490 12.64 14.57 5.29
N MET A 491 11.82 15.57 5.63
CA MET A 491 11.66 16.03 7.02
C MET A 491 11.11 14.92 7.93
N ARG A 492 10.12 14.15 7.45
CA ARG A 492 9.54 13.02 8.19
C ARG A 492 10.58 11.94 8.49
N ASP A 493 11.33 11.49 7.49
CA ASP A 493 12.39 10.46 7.67
C ASP A 493 13.53 10.95 8.57
N THR A 494 13.79 12.27 8.60
CA THR A 494 14.81 12.88 9.46
C THR A 494 14.36 13.00 10.93
N GLY A 495 13.09 12.72 11.24
CA GLY A 495 12.53 12.82 12.59
C GLY A 495 13.27 12.03 13.67
N THR A 496 13.80 10.84 13.35
CA THR A 496 14.60 10.05 14.30
C THR A 496 15.91 10.75 14.68
N PHE A 497 16.53 11.49 13.75
CA PHE A 497 17.73 12.27 14.03
C PHE A 497 17.43 13.52 14.87
N LEU A 498 16.27 14.16 14.66
CA LEU A 498 15.82 15.27 15.51
C LEU A 498 15.65 14.86 16.97
N ILE A 499 15.33 13.60 17.28
CA ILE A 499 15.32 13.08 18.66
C ILE A 499 16.74 13.13 19.24
N VAL A 500 17.75 12.65 18.52
CA VAL A 500 19.15 12.66 18.97
C VAL A 500 19.61 14.10 19.26
N VAL A 501 19.37 15.01 18.30
CA VAL A 501 19.67 16.45 18.46
C VAL A 501 18.96 17.04 19.67
N SER A 502 17.69 16.70 19.90
CA SER A 502 16.92 17.19 21.05
C SER A 502 17.52 16.74 22.39
N PHE A 503 18.00 15.50 22.50
CA PHE A 503 18.64 15.00 23.71
C PHE A 503 19.99 15.68 23.98
N THR A 504 20.83 15.85 22.96
CA THR A 504 22.13 16.53 23.12
C THR A 504 21.96 18.03 23.38
N PHE A 505 20.95 18.65 22.77
CA PHE A 505 20.60 20.04 23.05
C PHE A 505 20.07 20.22 24.47
N ALA A 506 19.17 19.34 24.94
CA ALA A 506 18.70 19.35 26.33
C ALA A 506 19.85 19.16 27.33
N ALA A 507 20.84 18.32 27.02
CA ALA A 507 22.04 18.18 27.83
C ALA A 507 22.89 19.46 27.87
N ALA A 508 23.04 20.16 26.74
CA ALA A 508 23.74 21.46 26.69
C ALA A 508 22.99 22.54 27.49
N VAL A 509 21.67 22.65 27.34
CA VAL A 509 20.82 23.57 28.12
C VAL A 509 20.94 23.29 29.62
N HIS A 510 20.95 22.01 30.02
CA HIS A 510 21.13 21.61 31.41
C HIS A 510 22.54 21.95 31.92
N SER A 511 23.59 21.70 31.13
CA SER A 511 24.96 22.05 31.49
C SER A 511 25.13 23.55 31.71
N TYR A 512 24.57 24.39 30.83
CA TYR A 512 24.60 25.85 30.98
C TYR A 512 23.82 26.32 32.21
N PHE A 513 22.65 25.72 32.47
CA PHE A 513 21.86 26.02 33.67
C PHE A 513 22.62 25.70 34.97
N VAL A 514 23.46 24.66 34.98
CA VAL A 514 24.29 24.28 36.13
C VAL A 514 25.46 25.25 36.36
N LEU A 515 26.00 25.91 35.32
CA LEU A 515 27.07 26.90 35.48
C LEU A 515 26.68 28.08 36.38
N SER A 516 25.39 28.34 36.60
CA SER A 516 24.88 29.26 37.63
C SER A 516 25.48 30.68 37.57
N ILE A 517 25.72 31.15 36.34
CA ILE A 517 26.48 32.38 36.04
C ILE A 517 25.92 33.57 36.84
N PRO A 518 26.77 34.33 37.57
CA PRO A 518 26.35 35.53 38.29
C PRO A 518 25.55 36.49 37.42
N ASN A 519 24.53 37.13 38.00
CA ASN A 519 23.59 38.03 37.31
C ASN A 519 22.63 37.37 36.30
N MET A 520 22.73 36.06 36.01
CA MET A 520 21.72 35.37 35.22
C MET A 520 20.36 35.39 35.96
N PRO A 521 19.29 35.96 35.38
CA PRO A 521 17.96 35.91 36.00
C PRO A 521 17.46 34.46 36.04
N SER A 522 17.08 34.02 37.23
CA SER A 522 16.77 32.61 37.53
C SER A 522 15.67 32.04 36.61
N GLY A 523 16.04 31.15 35.69
CA GLY A 523 15.06 30.47 34.85
C GLY A 523 15.65 29.60 33.74
N LEU A 524 15.16 28.36 33.64
CA LEU A 524 15.50 27.40 32.57
C LEU A 524 15.28 27.98 31.16
N TYR A 525 14.30 28.86 30.99
CA TYR A 525 14.03 29.51 29.69
C TYR A 525 15.20 30.35 29.18
N ARG A 526 15.92 31.07 30.05
CA ARG A 526 17.09 31.86 29.64
C ARG A 526 18.27 30.97 29.24
N ALA A 527 18.49 29.87 29.96
CA ALA A 527 19.47 28.86 29.58
C ALA A 527 19.14 28.25 28.21
N PHE A 528 17.86 27.93 27.98
CA PHE A 528 17.36 27.45 26.70
C PHE A 528 17.59 28.47 25.58
N GLU A 529 17.22 29.74 25.79
CA GLU A 529 17.34 30.83 24.81
C GLU A 529 18.79 31.05 24.35
N LYS A 530 19.73 31.21 25.29
CA LYS A 530 21.16 31.41 24.98
C LYS A 530 21.77 30.18 24.29
N THR A 531 21.50 28.97 24.82
CA THR A 531 22.01 27.73 24.20
C THR A 531 21.40 27.48 22.83
N PHE A 532 20.14 27.86 22.59
CA PHE A 532 19.49 27.73 21.29
C PHE A 532 20.16 28.63 20.24
N ARG A 533 20.40 29.90 20.57
CA ARG A 533 21.10 30.85 19.68
C ARG A 533 22.50 30.34 19.33
N LEU A 534 23.30 29.99 20.33
CA LEU A 534 24.63 29.41 20.14
C LEU A 534 24.61 28.11 19.30
N GLY A 535 23.79 27.13 19.69
CA GLY A 535 23.81 25.77 19.15
C GLY A 535 23.15 25.61 17.77
N PHE A 536 22.05 26.31 17.51
CA PHE A 536 21.30 26.17 16.25
C PHE A 536 21.48 27.34 15.28
N LEU A 537 21.57 28.57 15.78
CA LEU A 537 21.74 29.74 14.90
C LEU A 537 23.21 30.03 14.61
N GLY A 538 24.12 29.63 15.50
CA GLY A 538 25.54 30.02 15.46
C GLY A 538 25.77 31.51 15.73
N ASP A 539 24.71 32.22 16.12
CA ASP A 539 24.70 33.62 16.52
C ASP A 539 24.78 33.67 18.05
N PHE A 540 25.88 34.21 18.58
CA PHE A 540 26.06 34.45 20.01
C PHE A 540 27.10 35.56 20.18
N ASP A 541 26.96 36.34 21.25
CA ASP A 541 28.05 37.10 21.82
C ASP A 541 28.55 36.35 23.07
N LEU A 542 29.86 36.35 23.27
CA LEU A 542 30.54 35.67 24.35
C LEU A 542 30.28 36.35 25.70
N TYR A 543 30.23 37.68 25.72
CA TYR A 543 29.85 38.45 26.90
C TYR A 543 28.36 38.29 27.22
N GLU A 544 27.52 38.12 26.19
CA GLU A 544 26.10 37.78 26.35
C GLU A 544 25.88 36.40 26.99
N LEU A 545 26.80 35.44 26.79
CA LEU A 545 26.78 34.16 27.52
C LEU A 545 27.19 34.31 28.98
N GLU A 546 28.03 35.28 29.32
CA GLU A 546 28.44 35.62 30.69
C GLU A 546 27.44 36.55 31.40
N PHE A 547 26.36 36.97 30.72
CA PHE A 547 25.40 37.97 31.20
C PHE A 547 26.06 39.31 31.58
N VAL A 548 27.12 39.69 30.88
CA VAL A 548 27.78 40.98 31.05
C VAL A 548 27.49 41.85 29.82
N ASP A 549 26.68 42.89 30.02
CA ASP A 549 26.36 43.84 28.96
C ASP A 549 27.58 44.75 28.65
N PRO A 550 27.83 45.11 27.38
CA PRO A 550 28.91 46.04 27.02
C PRO A 550 28.68 47.43 27.62
N ILE A 551 29.76 48.05 28.09
CA ILE A 551 29.70 49.35 28.78
C ILE A 551 29.92 50.46 27.75
N PHE A 552 29.00 51.43 27.69
CA PHE A 552 29.12 52.56 26.78
C PHE A 552 29.96 53.68 27.41
N VAL A 553 31.18 53.87 26.91
CA VAL A 553 32.12 54.92 27.38
C VAL A 553 32.20 56.08 26.38
N PRO A 554 32.49 57.33 26.83
CA PRO A 554 32.70 58.45 25.93
C PRO A 554 33.94 58.22 25.05
N GLY A 555 33.75 58.12 23.74
CA GLY A 555 34.85 57.99 22.78
C GLY A 555 35.62 59.29 22.57
N GLU A 556 36.70 59.24 21.79
CA GLU A 556 37.54 60.42 21.48
C GLU A 556 36.75 61.53 20.78
N THR A 557 35.68 61.17 20.06
CA THR A 557 34.79 62.12 19.40
C THR A 557 33.69 62.59 20.34
N ALA A 558 33.74 63.87 20.74
CA ALA A 558 32.78 64.46 21.67
C ALA A 558 31.31 64.21 21.25
N GLY A 559 30.59 63.46 22.08
CA GLY A 559 29.17 63.11 21.86
C GLY A 559 28.92 61.71 21.29
N VAL A 560 29.97 60.94 20.95
CA VAL A 560 29.87 59.53 20.58
C VAL A 560 30.16 58.66 21.82
N LEU A 561 29.28 57.70 22.09
CA LEU A 561 29.55 56.63 23.05
C LEU A 561 30.03 55.40 22.28
N GLU A 562 31.20 54.90 22.63
CA GLU A 562 31.78 53.69 22.08
C GLU A 562 31.52 52.52 23.05
N PRO A 563 31.15 51.32 22.56
CA PRO A 563 31.03 50.15 23.40
C PRO A 563 32.44 49.65 23.77
N GLU A 564 32.73 49.60 25.06
CA GLU A 564 33.91 48.95 25.64
C GLU A 564 33.54 47.55 26.12
N ASP A 565 34.34 46.56 25.71
CA ASP A 565 34.20 45.17 26.13
C ASP A 565 34.39 45.07 27.65
N PRO A 566 33.49 44.41 28.38
CA PRO A 566 33.57 44.33 29.83
C PRO A 566 34.72 43.42 30.27
N GLN A 567 35.24 43.63 31.48
CA GLN A 567 36.24 42.74 32.06
C GLN A 567 35.66 41.33 32.26
N PRO A 568 36.41 40.27 31.91
CA PRO A 568 35.92 38.89 31.99
C PRO A 568 35.59 38.47 33.42
N GLY A 569 34.49 37.73 33.60
CA GLY A 569 34.06 37.25 34.92
C GLY A 569 34.93 36.11 35.48
N GLU A 570 34.73 35.75 36.74
CA GLU A 570 35.44 34.61 37.36
C GLU A 570 35.13 33.27 36.65
N ASP A 571 33.91 33.12 36.12
CA ASP A 571 33.45 31.92 35.39
C ASP A 571 33.83 31.89 33.90
N HIS A 572 34.45 32.96 33.38
CA HIS A 572 34.89 33.11 31.99
C HIS A 572 35.54 31.85 31.37
N PRO A 573 36.53 31.16 32.02
CA PRO A 573 37.12 29.94 31.45
C PRO A 573 36.13 28.76 31.32
N PHE A 574 35.12 28.66 32.20
CA PHE A 574 34.10 27.62 32.12
C PHE A 574 33.06 27.93 31.05
N VAL A 575 32.66 29.19 30.92
CA VAL A 575 31.76 29.65 29.84
C VAL A 575 32.44 29.48 28.48
N HIS A 576 33.74 29.77 28.37
CA HIS A 576 34.54 29.48 27.18
C HIS A 576 34.60 28.00 26.84
N LEU A 577 34.87 27.13 27.82
CA LEU A 577 34.91 25.68 27.60
C LEU A 577 33.55 25.14 27.13
N PHE A 578 32.45 25.62 27.75
CA PHE A 578 31.09 25.32 27.32
C PHE A 578 30.81 25.83 25.90
N PHE A 579 31.21 27.07 25.61
CA PHE A 579 31.08 27.69 24.29
C PHE A 579 31.73 26.82 23.21
N TYR A 580 33.02 26.48 23.36
CA TYR A 580 33.73 25.64 22.39
C TYR A 580 33.07 24.26 22.23
N PHE A 581 32.60 23.65 23.32
CA PHE A 581 31.94 22.35 23.27
C PHE A 581 30.60 22.40 22.50
N VAL A 582 29.76 23.41 22.75
CA VAL A 582 28.47 23.54 22.07
C VAL A 582 28.64 24.02 20.62
N ALA A 583 29.52 24.98 20.37
CA ALA A 583 29.81 25.47 19.02
C ALA A 583 30.38 24.36 18.13
N PHE A 584 31.35 23.59 18.62
CA PHE A 584 31.87 22.46 17.86
C PHE A 584 30.87 21.29 17.79
N GLY A 585 30.30 20.89 18.92
CA GLY A 585 29.46 19.70 19.02
C GLY A 585 28.09 19.85 18.35
N ILE A 586 27.36 20.94 18.62
CA ILE A 586 26.03 21.17 18.05
C ILE A 586 26.14 21.96 16.74
N THR A 587 26.71 23.16 16.78
CA THR A 587 26.67 24.09 15.64
C THR A 587 27.48 23.59 14.44
N ILE A 588 28.68 23.03 14.66
CA ILE A 588 29.51 22.48 13.57
C ILE A 588 29.12 21.02 13.29
N VAL A 589 29.25 20.10 14.25
CA VAL A 589 29.09 18.67 13.97
C VAL A 589 27.63 18.28 13.71
N GLN A 590 26.68 18.66 14.57
CA GLN A 590 25.28 18.25 14.40
C GLN A 590 24.57 18.96 13.26
N MET A 591 24.78 20.27 13.03
CA MET A 591 24.10 20.95 11.92
C MET A 591 24.63 20.49 10.55
N ASN A 592 25.94 20.26 10.39
CA ASN A 592 26.46 19.70 9.14
C ASN A 592 25.98 18.26 8.91
N LEU A 593 25.88 17.44 9.97
CA LEU A 593 25.29 16.10 9.89
C LEU A 593 23.79 16.15 9.56
N PHE A 594 23.05 17.10 10.13
CA PHE A 594 21.64 17.35 9.81
C PHE A 594 21.45 17.69 8.33
N ILE A 595 22.25 18.62 7.79
CA ILE A 595 22.24 19.01 6.38
C ILE A 595 22.56 17.80 5.49
N GLY A 596 23.56 16.99 5.85
CA GLY A 596 23.92 15.78 5.11
C GLY A 596 22.80 14.72 5.08
N ILE A 597 22.16 14.45 6.23
CA ILE A 597 21.02 13.53 6.33
C ILE A 597 19.81 14.06 5.55
N LEU A 598 19.47 15.33 5.72
CA LEU A 598 18.33 15.96 5.06
C LEU A 598 18.53 16.00 3.53
N GLY A 599 19.74 16.32 3.06
CA GLY A 599 20.11 16.30 1.64
C GLY A 599 20.02 14.91 1.02
N SER A 600 20.58 13.88 1.69
CA SER A 600 20.49 12.49 1.25
C SER A 600 19.04 11.99 1.19
N ASN A 601 18.22 12.34 2.19
CA ASN A 601 16.79 12.03 2.21
C ASN A 601 16.02 12.79 1.11
N TYR A 602 16.35 14.06 0.87
CA TYR A 602 15.76 14.85 -0.19
C TYR A 602 16.07 14.27 -1.58
N ASP A 603 17.32 13.91 -1.86
CA ASP A 603 17.73 13.29 -3.13
C ASP A 603 17.05 11.95 -3.39
N LYS A 604 16.91 11.12 -2.34
CA LYS A 604 16.15 9.86 -2.37
C LYS A 604 14.69 10.09 -2.80
N TYR A 605 14.03 11.10 -2.22
CA TYR A 605 12.62 11.38 -2.51
C TYR A 605 12.39 12.22 -3.77
N SER A 606 13.34 13.07 -4.15
CA SER A 606 13.33 13.84 -5.40
C SER A 606 13.31 12.91 -6.62
N LYS A 607 14.13 11.83 -6.58
CA LYS A 607 14.10 10.73 -7.57
C LYS A 607 12.77 9.96 -7.61
N GLN A 608 11.91 10.12 -6.60
CA GLN A 608 10.61 9.46 -6.47
C GLN A 608 9.44 10.46 -6.53
N ALA A 609 9.69 11.73 -6.87
CA ALA A 609 8.72 12.82 -6.75
C ALA A 609 7.43 12.59 -7.55
N SER A 610 7.53 12.02 -8.76
CA SER A 610 6.38 11.66 -9.61
C SER A 610 5.50 10.57 -8.96
N ALA A 611 6.12 9.51 -8.43
CA ALA A 611 5.43 8.42 -7.76
C ALA A 611 4.81 8.86 -6.42
N LEU A 612 5.49 9.73 -5.66
CA LEU A 612 4.93 10.38 -4.48
C LEU A 612 3.73 11.26 -4.84
N ALA A 613 3.84 12.08 -5.91
CA ALA A 613 2.74 12.92 -6.38
C ALA A 613 1.54 12.09 -6.85
N ALA A 614 1.77 10.95 -7.53
CA ALA A 614 0.71 10.01 -7.92
C ALA A 614 -0.01 9.44 -6.68
N ARG A 615 0.75 8.99 -5.67
CA ARG A 615 0.22 8.46 -4.41
C ARG A 615 -0.59 9.49 -3.62
N GLU A 616 -0.07 10.71 -3.49
CA GLU A 616 -0.73 11.81 -2.78
C GLU A 616 -1.98 12.29 -3.53
N ARG A 617 -1.95 12.37 -4.88
CA ARG A 617 -3.17 12.61 -5.67
C ARG A 617 -4.22 11.53 -5.42
N ALA A 618 -3.85 10.25 -5.38
CA ALA A 618 -4.78 9.16 -5.06
C ALA A 618 -5.42 9.32 -3.67
N GLN A 619 -4.65 9.75 -2.67
CA GLN A 619 -5.16 10.08 -1.34
C GLN A 619 -6.09 11.29 -1.36
N LEU A 620 -5.72 12.38 -2.03
CA LEU A 620 -6.54 13.60 -2.15
C LEU A 620 -7.85 13.35 -2.91
N ILE A 621 -7.85 12.55 -3.98
CA ILE A 621 -9.07 12.16 -4.70
C ILE A 621 -10.02 11.41 -3.75
N ARG A 622 -9.49 10.48 -2.94
CA ARG A 622 -10.29 9.75 -1.94
C ARG A 622 -10.80 10.64 -0.81
N PHE A 623 -9.99 11.58 -0.34
CA PHE A 623 -10.40 12.58 0.66
C PHE A 623 -11.54 13.45 0.12
N VAL A 624 -11.38 14.03 -1.08
CA VAL A 624 -12.39 14.91 -1.68
C VAL A 624 -13.69 14.15 -1.93
N ARG A 625 -13.64 12.91 -2.45
CA ARG A 625 -14.83 12.04 -2.64
C ARG A 625 -15.45 11.51 -1.34
N GLY A 626 -14.72 11.58 -0.23
CA GLY A 626 -15.24 11.27 1.10
C GLY A 626 -15.85 12.48 1.82
N SER A 627 -15.74 13.69 1.24
CA SER A 627 -16.26 14.92 1.83
C SER A 627 -17.76 15.07 1.57
N VAL A 628 -18.47 15.65 2.55
CA VAL A 628 -19.91 15.99 2.46
C VAL A 628 -20.23 16.69 1.14
N TRP A 629 -19.43 17.69 0.80
CA TRP A 629 -19.65 18.57 -0.35
C TRP A 629 -19.58 17.84 -1.70
N SER A 630 -18.89 16.71 -1.78
CA SER A 630 -18.86 15.88 -3.00
C SER A 630 -20.06 14.94 -3.15
N SER A 631 -20.88 14.82 -2.10
CA SER A 631 -22.11 14.00 -2.08
C SER A 631 -23.40 14.83 -2.22
N LEU A 632 -23.27 16.15 -2.27
CA LEU A 632 -24.31 17.14 -2.54
C LEU A 632 -24.26 17.59 -4.01
#